data_AF-A0ABD0PRF9-F1
#
_entry.id   AF-A0ABD0PRF9-F1
#
_cell.length_a   1.000
_cell.length_b   1.000
_cell.length_c   1.000
_cell.angle_alpha   90.00
_cell.angle_beta   90.00
_cell.angle_gamma   90.00
#
_symmetry.space_group_name_H-M   'P 1'
#
loop_
_entity.id
_entity.type
_entity.pdbx_description
1 polymer ?
#
loop_
_entity_poly.entity_id
_entity_poly.type
_entity_poly.pdbx_seq_one_letter_code
_entity_poly.pdbx_strand_id
1 'polypeptide(L)'
;EKAMGNRPSEMMDREKAYIPELQISFMEHIAMPIYKLLQEIFPRSAELYERVAANREQWTKVSHKFTIRGLPSNNSLDFLDEEFELL
;
A
#
# COMPACT_ATOMS: atom_id res chain seq x y z
N GLU A 1 -9.74 -17.86 0.17
CA GLU A 1 -8.55 -18.60 0.66
C GLU A 1 -8.70 -19.00 2.13
N LYS A 2 -8.75 -18.07 3.09
CA LYS A 2 -8.90 -18.40 4.53
C LYS A 2 -10.07 -19.35 4.84
N ALA A 3 -11.28 -19.05 4.35
CA ALA A 3 -12.46 -19.90 4.55
C ALA A 3 -12.35 -21.31 3.93
N MET A 4 -11.40 -21.51 3.02
CA MET A 4 -11.10 -22.81 2.42
C MET A 4 -9.90 -23.50 3.10
N GLY A 5 -9.36 -22.95 4.18
CA GLY A 5 -8.17 -23.46 4.87
C GLY A 5 -6.83 -23.05 4.26
N ASN A 6 -6.83 -22.20 3.23
CA ASN A 6 -5.60 -21.75 2.57
C ASN A 6 -5.05 -20.47 3.21
N ARG A 7 -3.72 -20.35 3.28
CA ARG A 7 -3.04 -19.13 3.71
C ARG A 7 -2.96 -18.15 2.51
N PRO A 8 -3.64 -16.99 2.56
CA PRO A 8 -3.48 -15.97 1.54
C PRO A 8 -2.06 -15.41 1.55
N SER A 9 -1.59 -14.93 0.39
CA SER A 9 -0.39 -14.08 0.34
C SER A 9 -0.59 -12.82 1.18
N GLU A 10 0.48 -12.22 1.70
CA GLU A 10 0.38 -11.07 2.60
C GLU A 10 -0.41 -9.90 2.00
N MET A 11 -0.20 -9.59 0.72
CA MET A 11 -0.94 -8.54 0.01
C MET A 11 -2.45 -8.81 -0.12
N MET A 12 -2.87 -10.07 0.05
CA MET A 12 -4.27 -10.52 0.00
C MET A 12 -4.84 -10.80 1.40
N ASP A 13 -4.02 -10.68 2.44
CA ASP A 13 -4.41 -10.89 3.83
C ASP A 13 -4.68 -9.54 4.51
N ARG A 14 -5.96 -9.15 4.63
CA ARG A 14 -6.36 -7.87 5.24
C ARG A 14 -5.85 -7.64 6.67
N GLU A 15 -5.54 -8.71 7.41
CA GLU A 15 -5.01 -8.62 8.79
C GLU A 15 -3.50 -8.38 8.82
N LYS A 16 -2.81 -8.55 7.68
CA LYS A 16 -1.34 -8.45 7.58
C LYS A 16 -0.88 -7.41 6.57
N ALA A 17 -1.70 -7.11 5.57
CA ALA A 17 -1.36 -6.20 4.50
C ALA A 17 -1.13 -4.78 5.01
N TYR A 18 0.10 -4.29 4.89
CA TYR A 18 0.40 -2.88 5.07
C TYR A 18 0.41 -2.16 3.71
N ILE A 19 -0.73 -1.54 3.36
CA ILE A 19 -0.99 -0.98 2.02
C ILE A 19 0.10 -0.01 1.52
N PRO A 20 0.61 0.96 2.33
CA PRO A 20 1.62 1.89 1.84
C PRO A 20 2.89 1.19 1.35
N GLU A 21 3.40 0.21 2.10
CA GLU A 21 4.60 -0.53 1.72
C GLU A 21 4.37 -1.40 0.48
N LEU A 22 3.22 -2.09 0.40
CA LEU A 22 2.86 -2.88 -0.76
C LEU A 22 2.76 -2.02 -2.03
N GLN A 23 2.17 -0.84 -1.94
CA GLN A 23 2.07 0.10 -3.06
C GLN A 23 3.44 0.66 -3.46
N ILE A 24 4.26 1.09 -2.49
CA ILE A 24 5.62 1.57 -2.78
C ILE A 24 6.45 0.47 -3.45
N SER A 25 6.40 -0.75 -2.91
CA SER A 25 7.12 -1.90 -3.46
C SER A 25 6.66 -2.23 -4.89
N PHE A 26 5.35 -2.27 -5.13
CA PHE A 26 4.80 -2.46 -6.48
C PHE A 26 5.28 -1.38 -7.45
N MET A 27 5.26 -0.11 -7.01
CA MET A 27 5.66 1.00 -7.86
C MET A 27 7.15 0.95 -8.20
N GLU A 28 8.01 0.68 -7.23
CA GLU A 28 9.47 0.63 -7.42
C GLU A 28 9.92 -0.56 -8.28
N HIS A 29 9.34 -1.73 -8.03
CA HIS A 29 9.84 -2.98 -8.61
C HIS A 29 9.08 -3.42 -9.86
N ILE A 30 7.89 -2.85 -10.13
CA ILE A 30 7.06 -3.23 -11.28
C ILE A 30 6.69 -2.01 -12.12
N ALA A 31 5.95 -1.05 -11.57
CA ALA A 31 5.38 0.02 -12.39
C ALA A 31 6.46 0.96 -12.98
N MET A 32 7.34 1.51 -12.15
CA MET A 32 8.38 2.46 -12.58
C MET A 32 9.30 1.87 -13.66
N PRO A 33 9.83 0.62 -13.54
CA PRO A 33 10.61 0.00 -14.60
C PRO A 33 9.87 -0.09 -15.95
N ILE A 34 8.57 -0.43 -15.94
CA ILE A 34 7.75 -0.50 -17.17
C ILE A 34 7.66 0.87 -17.83
N TYR A 35 7.35 1.92 -17.06
CA TYR A 35 7.26 3.27 -17.61
C TYR A 35 8.63 3.85 -17.99
N LYS A 36 9.71 3.41 -17.35
CA LYS A 36 11.08 3.77 -17.74
C LYS A 36 11.42 3.21 -19.13
N LEU A 37 11.09 1.94 -19.37
CA LEU A 37 11.24 1.32 -20.70
C LEU A 37 10.37 2.03 -21.74
N LEU A 38 9.13 2.37 -21.38
CA LEU A 38 8.23 3.11 -22.28
C LEU A 38 8.81 4.47 -22.68
N GLN A 39 9.38 5.21 -21.72
CA GLN A 39 10.07 6.47 -21.96
C GLN A 39 11.29 6.31 -22.87
N GLU A 40 12.07 5.24 -22.69
CA GLU A 40 13.26 4.96 -23.52
C GLU A 40 12.89 4.65 -24.97
N ILE A 41 11.79 3.94 -25.20
CA ILE A 41 11.30 3.60 -26.55
C ILE A 41 10.57 4.80 -27.18
N PHE A 42 9.78 5.53 -26.38
CA PHE A 42 8.96 6.65 -26.81
C PHE A 42 9.25 7.87 -25.93
N PRO A 43 10.19 8.75 -26.29
CA PRO A 43 10.59 9.90 -25.46
C PRO A 43 9.43 10.83 -25.05
N ARG A 44 8.38 10.90 -25.89
CA ARG A 44 7.17 11.68 -25.60
C ARG A 44 6.36 11.14 -24.41
N SER A 45 6.61 9.92 -23.97
CA SER A 45 5.94 9.29 -22.82
C SER A 45 6.65 9.58 -21.49
N ALA A 46 7.69 10.41 -21.47
CA ALA A 46 8.43 10.78 -20.25
C ALA A 46 7.51 11.25 -19.11
N GLU A 47 6.45 12.01 -19.42
CA GLU A 47 5.49 12.47 -18.42
C GLU A 47 4.80 11.33 -17.64
N LEU A 48 4.67 10.15 -18.27
CA LEU A 48 4.05 8.98 -17.63
C LEU A 48 4.96 8.39 -16.56
N TYR A 49 6.26 8.27 -16.84
CA TYR A 49 7.25 7.85 -15.85
C TYR A 49 7.30 8.83 -14.68
N GLU A 50 7.38 10.12 -14.97
CA GLU A 50 7.40 11.17 -13.93
C GLU A 50 6.14 11.14 -13.06
N ARG A 51 4.97 10.90 -13.66
CA ARG A 51 3.71 10.80 -12.89
C ARG A 51 3.71 9.59 -11.96
N VAL A 52 4.22 8.44 -12.40
CA VAL A 52 4.32 7.23 -11.58
C VAL A 52 5.33 7.45 -10.45
N ALA A 53 6.48 8.06 -10.73
CA ALA A 53 7.45 8.42 -9.71
C ALA A 53 6.84 9.38 -8.66
N ALA A 54 6.12 10.42 -9.10
CA ALA A 54 5.43 11.35 -8.21
C ALA A 54 4.35 10.64 -7.35
N ASN A 55 3.59 9.72 -7.94
CA ASN A 55 2.60 8.93 -7.20
C ASN A 55 3.26 8.04 -6.13
N ARG A 56 4.44 7.47 -6.41
CA ARG A 56 5.22 6.71 -5.41
C ARG A 56 5.63 7.61 -4.25
N GLU A 57 6.06 8.84 -4.51
CA GLU A 57 6.34 9.80 -3.44
C GLU A 57 5.11 10.15 -2.61
N GLN A 58 3.93 10.27 -3.24
CA GLN A 58 2.70 10.54 -2.49
C GLN A 58 2.39 9.41 -1.51
N TRP A 59 2.57 8.15 -1.91
CA TRP A 59 2.44 7.00 -1.01
C TRP A 59 3.39 7.09 0.18
N THR A 60 4.67 7.43 -0.05
CA THR A 60 5.63 7.67 1.02
C THR A 60 5.17 8.79 1.95
N LYS A 61 4.69 9.91 1.40
CA LYS A 61 4.20 11.06 2.18
C LYS A 61 2.99 10.71 3.05
N VAL A 62 2.07 9.88 2.57
CA VAL A 62 0.84 9.53 3.32
C VAL A 62 0.98 8.28 4.18
N SER A 63 2.07 7.52 4.07
CA SER A 63 2.30 6.26 4.81
C SER A 63 2.04 6.39 6.32
N HIS A 64 2.52 7.47 6.95
CA HIS A 64 2.36 7.72 8.39
C HIS A 64 0.89 7.82 8.84
N LYS A 65 -0.07 8.06 7.93
CA LYS A 65 -1.50 8.13 8.25
C LYS A 65 -2.12 6.77 8.55
N PHE A 66 -1.43 5.69 8.19
CA PHE A 66 -1.87 4.32 8.49
C PHE A 66 -1.47 3.87 9.90
N THR A 67 -0.72 4.69 10.63
CA THR A 67 -0.49 4.51 12.06
C THR A 67 -1.45 5.40 12.82
N ILE A 68 -2.33 4.80 13.65
CA ILE A 68 -3.21 5.57 14.54
C ILE A 68 -2.34 6.34 15.53
N ARG A 69 -2.47 7.67 15.54
CA ARG A 69 -1.83 8.57 16.50
C ARG A 69 -2.91 9.30 17.28
N GLY A 70 -2.90 9.16 18.60
CA GLY A 70 -3.99 9.66 19.45
C GLY A 70 -5.21 8.73 19.41
N LEU A 71 -6.39 9.29 19.66
CA LEU A 71 -7.63 8.52 19.60
C LEU A 71 -8.17 8.43 18.17
N PRO A 72 -8.86 7.33 17.81
CA PRO A 72 -9.65 7.28 16.60
C PRO A 72 -10.75 8.36 16.61
N SER A 73 -11.37 8.61 15.45
CA SER A 73 -12.35 9.70 15.29
C SER A 73 -13.61 9.56 16.16
N ASN A 74 -13.91 8.37 16.68
CA ASN A 74 -15.00 8.12 17.62
C ASN A 74 -14.60 8.38 19.10
N ASN A 75 -13.37 8.84 19.36
CA ASN A 75 -12.80 9.04 20.69
C ASN A 75 -12.86 7.81 21.61
N SER A 76 -12.91 6.61 21.05
CA SER A 76 -13.01 5.35 21.79
C SER A 76 -11.86 4.40 21.46
N LEU A 77 -11.55 3.50 22.39
CA LEU A 77 -10.59 2.41 22.23
C LEU A 77 -11.25 1.03 22.11
N ASP A 78 -12.57 0.96 21.89
CA ASP A 78 -13.34 -0.30 21.80
C ASP A 78 -12.77 -1.31 20.76
N PHE A 79 -12.04 -0.81 19.76
CA PHE A 79 -11.37 -1.67 18.77
C PHE A 79 -10.30 -2.59 19.37
N LEU A 80 -9.74 -2.24 20.55
CA LEU A 80 -8.79 -3.10 21.28
C LEU A 80 -9.50 -4.27 21.97
N ASP A 81 -10.75 -4.08 22.39
CA ASP A 81 -11.55 -5.14 23.02
C ASP A 81 -12.01 -6.15 21.96
N GLU A 82 -12.39 -5.67 20.77
CA GLU A 82 -12.71 -6.53 19.61
C GLU A 82 -11.51 -7.42 19.20
N GLU A 83 -10.28 -6.90 19.30
CA GLU A 83 -9.06 -7.67 19.00
C GLU A 83 -8.79 -8.77 20.05
N PHE A 84 -9.15 -8.52 21.32
CA PHE A 84 -9.01 -9.50 22.40
C PHE A 84 -10.04 -10.63 22.32
N GLU A 85 -11.27 -10.36 21.87
CA GLU A 85 -12.30 -11.41 21.68
C GLU A 85 -12.02 -12.35 20.50
N LEU A 86 -11.12 -11.96 19.59
CA LEU A 86 -10.71 -12.75 18.43
C LEU A 86 -9.48 -13.66 18.68
N LEU A 87 -8.87 -13.59 19.86
CA LEU A 87 -7.73 -14.43 20.32
C LEU A 87 -8.21 -15.66 21.11
#